data_AF-S4RVY9-F1
#
_entry.id   AF-S4RVY9-F1
#
_cell.length_a   1.000
_cell.length_b   1.000
_cell.length_c   1.000
_cell.angle_alpha   90.00
_cell.angle_beta   90.00
_cell.angle_gamma   90.00
#
_symmetry.space_group_name_H-M   'P 1'
#
loop_
_entity.id
_entity.type
_entity.pdbx_description
1 polymer ?
#
loop_
_entity_poly.entity_id
_entity_poly.type
_entity_poly.pdbx_seq_one_letter_code
_entity_poly.pdbx_strand_id
1 'polypeptide(L)' 'GCSNEEVLAVLGHELGHWKLGHTTKNLVISQVNSLLCFSLFAALIGRPELFAAFGFHDERPTLIGLIIIFQFVFSPYNEV' A
#
# COMPACT_ATOMS: atom_id res chain seq x y z
N GLY A 1 35.96 5.09 1.09
CA GLY A 1 35.55 3.68 1.10
C GLY A 1 35.52 3.21 2.54
N CYS A 2 34.57 2.35 2.91
CA CYS A 2 34.53 1.76 4.25
C CYS A 2 35.65 0.72 4.41
N SER A 3 36.18 0.62 5.62
CA SER A 3 37.04 -0.48 6.05
C SER A 3 36.24 -1.79 6.19
N ASN A 4 36.95 -2.93 6.18
CA ASN A 4 36.30 -4.24 6.30
C ASN A 4 35.48 -4.38 7.60
N GLU A 5 35.89 -3.73 8.68
CA GLU A 5 35.19 -3.76 9.96
C GLU A 5 33.87 -2.99 9.93
N GLU A 6 33.84 -1.83 9.26
CA GLU A 6 32.62 -1.04 9.08
C GLU A 6 31.60 -1.79 8.21
N VAL A 7 32.06 -2.46 7.14
CA VAL A 7 31.19 -3.29 6.29
C VAL A 7 30.63 -4.48 7.07
N LEU A 8 31.45 -5.14 7.89
CA LEU A 8 31.00 -6.26 8.73
C LEU A 8 29.97 -5.81 9.77
N ALA A 9 30.13 -4.62 10.35
CA ALA A 9 29.16 -4.05 11.29
C ALA A 9 27.80 -3.78 10.64
N VAL A 10 27.78 -3.21 9.42
CA VAL A 10 26.53 -2.98 8.66
C VAL A 10 25.89 -4.32 8.26
N LEU A 11 26.67 -5.30 7.79
CA LEU A 11 26.15 -6.63 7.48
C LEU A 11 25.56 -7.32 8.72
N GLY A 12 26.18 -7.15 9.89
CA GLY A 12 25.64 -7.63 11.16
C GLY A 12 24.30 -6.99 11.53
N HIS A 13 24.13 -5.69 11.26
CA HIS A 13 22.86 -4.98 11.43
C HIS A 13 21.76 -5.53 10.50
N GLU A 14 22.06 -5.68 9.21
CA GLU A 14 21.11 -6.23 8.22
C GLU A 14 20.72 -7.69 8.51
N LEU A 15 21.69 -8.52 8.94
CA LEU A 15 21.42 -9.88 9.43
C LEU A 15 20.60 -9.88 10.72
N GLY A 16 20.73 -8.84 11.54
CA GLY A 16 19.86 -8.59 12.69
C GLY A 16 18.40 -8.40 12.27
N HIS A 17 18.13 -7.61 11.22
CA HIS A 17 16.79 -7.47 10.64
C HIS A 17 16.22 -8.80 10.14
N TRP A 18 17.06 -9.63 9.53
CA TRP A 18 16.67 -10.98 9.09
C TRP A 18 16.35 -11.90 10.28
N LYS A 19 17.22 -11.96 11.28
CA LYS A 19 17.04 -12.82 12.48
C LYS A 19 15.81 -12.44 13.31
N LEU A 20 15.52 -11.14 13.42
CA LEU A 20 14.33 -10.62 14.12
C LEU A 20 13.06 -10.66 13.24
N GLY A 21 13.19 -11.12 12.00
CA GLY A 21 12.08 -11.28 11.07
C GLY A 21 11.42 -9.96 10.65
N HIS A 22 12.15 -8.84 10.68
CA HIS A 22 11.60 -7.53 10.31
C HIS A 22 11.10 -7.54 8.86
N THR A 23 11.83 -8.18 7.94
CA THR A 23 11.40 -8.35 6.54
C THR A 23 10.09 -9.13 6.43
N THR A 24 9.94 -10.23 7.16
CA THR A 24 8.71 -11.04 7.15
C THR A 24 7.53 -10.28 7.75
N LYS A 25 7.75 -9.54 8.85
CA LYS A 25 6.70 -8.69 9.45
C LYS A 25 6.24 -7.61 8.49
N ASN A 26 7.18 -6.91 7.84
CA ASN A 26 6.86 -5.89 6.86
C ASN A 26 6.10 -6.47 5.66
N LEU A 27 6.48 -7.65 5.19
CA LEU A 27 5.75 -8.36 4.13
C LEU A 27 4.32 -8.71 4.57
N VAL A 28 4.13 -9.25 5.77
CA VAL A 28 2.78 -9.56 6.27
C VAL A 28 1.94 -8.29 6.37
N ILE A 29 2.50 -7.20 6.91
CA ILE A 29 1.82 -5.89 7.00
C ILE A 29 1.42 -5.40 5.61
N SER A 30 2.31 -5.48 4.61
CA SER A 30 2.00 -5.06 3.23
C SER A 30 0.92 -5.91 2.59
N GLN A 31 0.91 -7.23 2.83
CA GLN A 31 -0.12 -8.12 2.31
C GLN A 31 -1.48 -7.87 2.97
N VAL A 32 -1.52 -7.67 4.29
CA VAL A 32 -2.75 -7.31 5.02
C VAL A 32 -3.30 -5.98 4.54
N ASN A 33 -2.43 -4.97 4.37
CA ASN A 33 -2.82 -3.67 3.83
C ASN A 33 -3.40 -3.80 2.41
N SER A 34 -2.73 -4.58 1.54
CA SER A 34 -3.21 -4.80 0.18
C SER A 34 -4.58 -5.48 0.15
N LEU A 35 -4.79 -6.50 1.00
CA LEU A 35 -6.08 -7.18 1.12
C LEU A 35 -7.18 -6.24 1.62
N LEU A 36 -6.89 -5.40 2.62
CA LEU A 36 -7.82 -4.39 3.11
C LEU A 36 -8.23 -3.42 1.98
N CYS A 37 -7.24 -2.88 1.27
CA CYS A 37 -7.48 -1.95 0.17
C CYS A 37 -8.32 -2.57 -0.95
N PHE A 38 -8.01 -3.81 -1.37
CA PHE A 38 -8.80 -4.48 -2.41
C PHE A 38 -10.22 -4.86 -1.94
N SER A 39 -10.39 -5.20 -0.66
CA SER A 39 -11.71 -5.50 -0.09
C SER A 39 -12.59 -4.25 -0.06
N LEU A 40 -12.03 -3.11 0.37
CA LEU A 40 -12.71 -1.83 0.36
C LEU A 40 -12.99 -1.35 -1.08
N PHE A 41 -12.06 -1.56 -2.01
CA PHE A 41 -12.30 -1.31 -3.44
C PHE A 41 -13.49 -2.11 -3.95
N ALA A 42 -13.55 -3.41 -3.67
CA ALA A 42 -14.67 -4.26 -4.06
C ALA A 42 -16.01 -3.80 -3.46
N ALA A 43 -16.00 -3.27 -2.23
CA ALA A 43 -17.20 -2.74 -1.59
C ALA A 43 -17.66 -1.38 -2.17
N LEU A 44 -16.72 -0.55 -2.63
CA LEU A 44 -16.97 0.82 -3.06
C LEU A 44 -17.18 0.97 -4.57
N ILE A 45 -16.58 0.11 -5.40
CA ILE A 45 -16.64 0.21 -6.87
C ILE A 45 -18.07 0.16 -7.44
N GLY A 46 -19.02 -0.46 -6.74
CA GLY A 46 -20.42 -0.52 -7.14
C GLY A 46 -21.21 0.77 -6.90
N ARG A 47 -20.64 1.77 -6.20
CA ARG A 47 -21.34 3.00 -5.82
C ARG A 47 -21.29 4.04 -6.95
N PRO A 48 -22.42 4.35 -7.62
CA PRO A 48 -22.45 5.34 -8.70
C PRO A 48 -22.10 6.76 -8.23
N GLU A 49 -22.37 7.06 -6.96
CA GLU A 49 -22.10 8.37 -6.35
C GLU A 49 -20.61 8.74 -6.38
N LEU A 50 -19.72 7.76 -6.24
CA LEU A 50 -18.27 7.98 -6.31
C LEU A 50 -17.81 8.40 -7.70
N PHE A 51 -18.44 7.87 -8.76
CA PHE A 51 -18.13 8.26 -10.13
C PHE A 51 -18.77 9.61 -10.48
N ALA A 52 -20.01 9.84 -10.04
CA ALA A 52 -20.74 11.08 -10.27
C ALA A 52 -20.05 12.30 -9.63
N ALA A 53 -19.43 12.13 -8.46
CA ALA A 53 -18.67 13.20 -7.79
C ALA A 53 -17.47 13.70 -8.62
N PHE A 54 -16.97 12.88 -9.54
CA PHE A 54 -15.86 13.21 -10.45
C PHE A 54 -16.31 13.44 -11.90
N GLY A 55 -17.62 13.62 -12.13
CA GLY A 55 -18.20 13.93 -13.45
C GLY A 55 -18.47 12.72 -14.35
N PHE A 56 -18.34 11.49 -13.83
CA PHE A 56 -18.64 10.25 -14.57
C PHE A 56 -20.08 9.80 -14.28
N HIS A 57 -21.01 10.17 -15.15
CA HIS A 57 -22.43 9.85 -15.00
C HIS A 57 -22.88 8.62 -15.82
N ASP A 58 -22.42 8.52 -17.07
CA ASP A 58 -22.87 7.48 -18.02
C ASP A 58 -21.90 6.28 -18.10
N GLU A 59 -20.61 6.52 -17.88
CA GLU A 59 -19.56 5.51 -17.94
C GLU A 59 -18.93 5.28 -16.57
N ARG A 60 -18.56 4.03 -16.27
CA ARG A 60 -17.87 3.66 -15.03
C ARG A 60 -16.62 2.83 -15.34
N PRO A 61 -15.54 3.45 -15.84
CA PRO A 61 -14.32 2.72 -16.13
C PRO A 61 -13.68 2.21 -14.84
N THR A 62 -13.36 0.92 -14.78
CA THR A 62 -12.76 0.29 -13.59
C THR A 62 -11.46 0.97 -13.15
N LEU A 63 -10.64 1.42 -14.11
CA LEU A 63 -9.39 2.14 -13.83
C LEU A 63 -9.64 3.48 -13.11
N ILE A 64 -10.67 4.22 -13.52
CA ILE A 64 -11.05 5.50 -12.89
C ILE A 64 -11.57 5.24 -11.48
N GLY A 65 -12.39 4.21 -11.27
CA GLY A 65 -12.83 3.80 -9.94
C GLY A 65 -11.66 3.45 -9.01
N LEU A 66 -10.63 2.79 -9.55
CA LEU A 66 -9.41 2.47 -8.81
C LEU A 66 -8.67 3.75 -8.40
N ILE A 67 -8.48 4.69 -9.33
CA ILE A 67 -7.84 5.98 -9.02
C ILE A 67 -8.63 6.74 -7.96
N ILE A 68 -9.96 6.87 -8.11
CA ILE A 68 -10.81 7.59 -7.16
C ILE A 68 -10.70 7.01 -5.75
N ILE A 69 -10.83 5.68 -5.63
CA ILE A 69 -10.84 5.01 -4.33
C ILE A 69 -9.45 5.06 -3.68
N PHE A 70 -8.38 4.72 -4.39
CA PHE A 70 -7.04 4.67 -3.81
C PHE A 70 -6.44 6.06 -3.55
N GLN A 71 -6.67 7.04 -4.44
CA GLN A 71 -6.03 8.36 -4.32
C GLN A 71 -6.85 9.36 -3.51
N PHE A 72 -8.18 9.25 -3.49
CA PHE A 72 -9.02 10.23 -2.81
C PHE A 72 -9.71 9.64 -1.58
N VAL A 73 -10.30 8.44 -1.68
CA VAL A 73 -11.00 7.83 -0.53
C VAL A 73 -9.99 7.32 0.51
N PHE A 74 -8.87 6.74 0.10
CA PHE A 74 -7.82 6.30 1.01
C PHE A 74 -6.73 7.33 1.28
N SER A 75 -6.84 8.55 0.75
CA SER A 75 -5.91 9.65 1.06
C SER A 75 -5.65 9.80 2.58
N PRO A 76 -6.67 9.93 3.45
CA PRO A 76 -6.43 10.09 4.89
C PRO A 76 -5.91 8.83 5.58
N TYR A 77 -6.00 7.66 4.94
CA TYR A 77 -5.43 6.41 5.46
C TYR A 77 -3.97 6.26 5.06
N ASN A 78 -3.59 6.74 3.87
CA ASN A 78 -2.23 6.65 3.34
C ASN A 78 -1.30 7.78 3.83
N GLU A 79 -1.84 8.88 4.35
CA GLU A 79 -1.07 10.01 4.91
C GLU A 79 -0.57 9.79 6.35
N VAL A 80 -1.00 8.72 7.01
CA VAL A 80 -0.65 8.37 8.40
C VAL A 80 0.18 7.11 8.46
#